data_AF-F2TZD6-F1
#
_entry.id   AF-F2TZD6-F1
#
_cell.length_a   1.000
_cell.length_b   1.000
_cell.length_c   1.000
_cell.angle_alpha   90.00
_cell.angle_beta   90.00
_cell.angle_gamma   90.00
#
_symmetry.space_group_name_H-M   'P 1'
#
loop_
_entity.id
_entity.type
_entity.pdbx_description
1 polymer ?
#
loop_
_entity_poly.entity_id
_entity_poly.type
_entity_poly.pdbx_seq_one_letter_code
_entity_poly.pdbx_strand_id
1 'polypeptide(L)'
;MPKKGLGIRKSIHGKKSKNAAPPVTFPPKIAADRIPIVKKDGRTNSSRFRSTNKTELTKLPALMSASLKDRPTLFIQKIRQCCAVFDFTESLSDLKSKEVKRFALNELITYLAEIPNALQPDYYPEIVNMFSINLFRTLSPPLDPNAALFDPEEDEPTLEAAWPHLQLVYELFLRFLESKDFEVPVAKPHINQKFIFNLLSLFDSEDPRERDFLKTTLHRIYGKFLSLRPYIRRNIYHIFHQFIYETEHHNGVAELLEIFGSIINGFATPLKPEHTQFLLHASCSVIVLVSGCYAVVS
;
A
#
# COMPACT_ATOMS: atom_id res chain seq x y z
N MET A 1 -22.12 100.73 5.80
CA MET A 1 -22.85 100.24 7.00
C MET A 1 -24.35 100.25 6.66
N PRO A 2 -25.16 99.21 6.97
CA PRO A 2 -25.69 98.94 8.33
C PRO A 2 -25.90 97.42 8.69
N LYS A 3 -25.99 97.00 9.98
CA LYS A 3 -27.15 96.56 10.85
C LYS A 3 -27.75 95.11 10.74
N LYS A 4 -28.44 94.69 11.82
CA LYS A 4 -29.24 93.44 12.13
C LYS A 4 -30.48 93.87 12.98
N GLY A 5 -31.49 93.08 13.43
CA GLY A 5 -31.86 91.64 13.48
C GLY A 5 -33.25 91.52 14.22
N LEU A 6 -33.83 90.41 14.71
CA LEU A 6 -33.56 88.96 14.71
C LEU A 6 -34.81 88.17 15.24
N GLY A 7 -35.12 86.94 14.77
CA GLY A 7 -36.03 85.96 15.45
C GLY A 7 -37.50 85.88 14.93
N ILE A 8 -38.39 84.95 15.37
CA ILE A 8 -38.27 83.72 16.19
C ILE A 8 -39.38 82.68 15.81
N ARG A 9 -39.05 81.48 15.25
CA ARG A 9 -39.75 80.16 15.44
C ARG A 9 -39.15 79.01 14.57
N LYS A 10 -39.12 77.79 15.14
CA LYS A 10 -39.05 76.39 14.59
C LYS A 10 -38.22 76.03 13.32
N SER A 11 -37.34 74.99 13.41
CA SER A 11 -37.36 73.72 12.63
C SER A 11 -36.24 72.71 13.02
N ILE A 12 -36.14 71.57 12.31
CA ILE A 12 -35.55 70.25 12.66
C ILE A 12 -34.02 70.11 12.39
N HIS A 13 -33.35 69.14 13.05
CA HIS A 13 -31.88 68.90 13.03
C HIS A 13 -31.39 67.79 12.06
N GLY A 14 -30.09 67.80 11.72
CA GLY A 14 -29.37 66.69 11.06
C GLY A 14 -27.85 66.92 10.86
N LYS A 15 -27.10 65.87 10.43
CA LYS A 15 -25.69 65.78 9.87
C LYS A 15 -24.99 64.47 10.34
N LYS A 16 -24.01 63.81 9.70
CA LYS A 16 -22.99 64.04 8.60
C LYS A 16 -22.57 62.63 8.03
N SER A 17 -21.64 62.40 7.06
CA SER A 17 -21.31 62.98 5.73
C SER A 17 -19.94 62.42 5.21
N LYS A 18 -19.74 62.32 3.85
CA LYS A 18 -18.46 62.16 3.06
C LYS A 18 -17.97 60.74 2.71
N ASN A 19 -17.34 60.43 1.55
CA ASN A 19 -17.09 61.11 0.25
C ASN A 19 -16.70 60.05 -0.84
N ALA A 20 -16.81 60.35 -2.15
CA ALA A 20 -16.37 59.47 -3.28
C ALA A 20 -15.71 60.27 -4.44
N ALA A 21 -14.98 59.61 -5.36
CA ALA A 21 -14.18 60.27 -6.42
C ALA A 21 -14.26 59.59 -7.83
N PRO A 22 -14.13 60.34 -8.95
CA PRO A 22 -14.14 59.86 -10.35
C PRO A 22 -12.73 59.88 -11.05
N PRO A 23 -12.57 59.47 -12.34
CA PRO A 23 -11.31 58.91 -12.91
C PRO A 23 -10.54 59.77 -13.95
N VAL A 24 -9.28 59.41 -14.27
CA VAL A 24 -8.46 59.85 -15.45
C VAL A 24 -7.45 58.75 -15.90
N THR A 25 -6.91 58.83 -17.13
CA THR A 25 -6.09 57.80 -17.85
C THR A 25 -4.59 58.14 -18.11
N PHE A 26 -3.85 57.22 -18.77
CA PHE A 26 -2.52 57.31 -19.46
C PHE A 26 -1.27 56.72 -18.71
N PRO A 27 -0.10 56.43 -19.37
CA PRO A 27 0.18 55.18 -20.12
C PRO A 27 1.45 54.40 -19.58
N PRO A 28 2.36 53.78 -20.38
CA PRO A 28 2.38 52.33 -20.62
C PRO A 28 3.61 51.51 -20.12
N LYS A 29 3.40 50.20 -19.97
CA LYS A 29 4.36 49.05 -20.03
C LYS A 29 5.65 49.05 -19.17
N ILE A 30 5.70 48.13 -18.21
CA ILE A 30 6.89 47.30 -17.91
C ILE A 30 6.46 45.82 -18.00
N ALA A 31 7.37 44.94 -18.41
CA ALA A 31 7.07 43.57 -18.80
C ALA A 31 6.62 42.67 -17.64
N ALA A 32 5.74 41.71 -17.94
CA ALA A 32 5.38 40.64 -17.03
C ALA A 32 6.52 39.61 -16.98
N ASP A 33 7.24 39.55 -15.88
CA ASP A 33 8.11 38.41 -15.59
C ASP A 33 7.21 37.24 -15.17
N ARG A 34 7.28 36.15 -15.94
CA ARG A 34 6.43 34.98 -15.73
C ARG A 34 7.01 34.17 -14.57
N ILE A 35 6.29 34.10 -13.45
CA ILE A 35 6.50 33.01 -12.49
C ILE A 35 6.33 31.71 -13.28
N PRO A 36 7.35 30.82 -13.34
CA PRO A 36 7.21 29.58 -14.08
C PRO A 36 6.18 28.71 -13.36
N ILE A 37 5.08 28.40 -14.04
CA ILE A 37 4.18 27.33 -13.64
C ILE A 37 4.98 26.03 -13.73
N VAL A 38 5.48 25.57 -12.59
CA VAL A 38 6.08 24.24 -12.48
C VAL A 38 4.94 23.22 -12.63
N LYS A 39 4.71 22.78 -13.86
CA LYS A 39 4.07 21.49 -14.10
C LYS A 39 4.98 20.42 -13.50
N LYS A 40 4.64 19.97 -12.30
CA LYS A 40 5.35 18.87 -11.62
C LYS A 40 4.83 17.54 -12.19
N ASP A 41 5.22 17.26 -13.44
CA ASP A 41 5.07 15.91 -13.99
C ASP A 41 5.97 14.97 -13.16
N GLY A 42 5.35 13.97 -12.54
CA GLY A 42 6.05 12.96 -11.71
C GLY A 42 5.56 12.88 -10.27
N ARG A 43 4.35 12.35 -10.04
CA ARG A 43 4.06 11.59 -8.81
C ARG A 43 5.06 10.42 -8.79
N THR A 44 5.90 10.32 -7.77
CA THR A 44 6.89 9.24 -7.66
C THR A 44 6.19 7.94 -7.33
N ASN A 45 6.54 6.84 -8.02
CA ASN A 45 5.96 5.53 -7.74
C ASN A 45 6.05 5.19 -6.25
N SER A 46 5.02 4.51 -5.72
CA SER A 46 4.94 4.10 -4.30
C SER A 46 6.10 3.18 -3.89
N SER A 47 6.85 2.65 -4.86
CA SER A 47 8.06 1.87 -4.62
C SER A 47 9.26 2.21 -5.50
N ARG A 48 10.45 2.04 -4.90
CA ARG A 48 11.75 2.11 -5.57
C ARG A 48 12.25 0.71 -5.90
N PHE A 49 11.73 0.11 -6.96
CA PHE A 49 12.35 -1.09 -7.54
C PHE A 49 13.74 -0.77 -8.10
N ARG A 50 14.78 -1.39 -7.55
CA ARG A 50 16.07 -1.49 -8.26
C ARG A 50 15.94 -2.60 -9.30
N SER A 51 15.75 -2.22 -10.55
CA SER A 51 15.79 -3.13 -11.69
C SER A 51 17.07 -3.96 -11.67
N THR A 52 16.92 -5.27 -11.53
CA THR A 52 18.05 -6.20 -11.70
C THR A 52 18.46 -6.18 -13.17
N ASN A 53 19.77 -6.06 -13.44
CA ASN A 53 20.43 -5.98 -14.76
C ASN A 53 19.56 -6.39 -15.95
N LYS A 54 19.44 -5.53 -16.98
CA LYS A 54 18.69 -5.76 -18.23
C LYS A 54 18.89 -7.18 -18.76
N THR A 55 17.96 -8.08 -18.42
CA THR A 55 18.01 -9.50 -18.75
C THR A 55 16.95 -9.75 -19.79
N GLU A 56 17.36 -9.99 -21.05
CA GLU A 56 16.42 -10.38 -22.09
C GLU A 56 15.89 -11.78 -21.78
N LEU A 57 14.58 -11.90 -21.54
CA LEU A 57 13.98 -13.19 -21.20
C LEU A 57 13.63 -13.98 -22.46
N THR A 58 14.16 -15.20 -22.55
CA THR A 58 13.79 -16.18 -23.56
C THR A 58 12.55 -16.96 -23.12
N LYS A 59 11.59 -17.18 -24.03
CA LYS A 59 10.37 -17.94 -23.72
C LYS A 59 10.72 -19.43 -23.54
N LEU A 60 10.63 -19.91 -22.30
CA LEU A 60 10.81 -21.32 -21.97
C LEU A 60 9.66 -22.19 -22.53
N PRO A 61 9.90 -23.49 -22.84
CA PRO A 61 8.87 -24.44 -23.27
C PRO A 61 7.67 -24.52 -22.32
N ALA A 62 6.52 -24.99 -22.80
CA ALA A 62 5.33 -25.12 -21.96
C ALA A 62 5.44 -26.32 -20.99
N LEU A 63 5.06 -26.13 -19.73
CA LEU A 63 5.11 -27.15 -18.67
C LEU A 63 4.36 -28.42 -19.07
N MET A 64 3.17 -28.27 -19.62
CA MET A 64 2.33 -29.41 -20.02
C MET A 64 2.87 -30.15 -21.25
N SER A 65 3.69 -29.49 -22.08
CA SER A 65 4.38 -30.14 -23.21
C SER A 65 5.64 -30.92 -22.82
N ALA A 66 6.20 -30.66 -21.62
CA ALA A 66 7.36 -31.37 -21.12
C ALA A 66 7.01 -32.75 -20.56
N SER A 67 7.99 -33.67 -20.58
CA SER A 67 7.85 -35.00 -19.96
C SER A 67 7.63 -34.88 -18.45
N LEU A 68 6.95 -35.87 -17.85
CA LEU A 68 6.72 -35.90 -16.39
C LEU A 68 8.03 -35.82 -15.57
N LYS A 69 9.15 -36.28 -16.13
CA LYS A 69 10.47 -36.24 -15.50
C LYS A 69 11.11 -34.85 -15.54
N ASP A 70 10.87 -34.09 -16.60
CA ASP A 70 11.52 -32.78 -16.83
C ASP A 70 10.70 -31.62 -16.26
N ARG A 71 9.39 -31.82 -16.03
CA ARG A 71 8.47 -30.82 -15.47
C ARG A 71 9.00 -30.14 -14.20
N PRO A 72 9.54 -30.83 -13.17
CA PRO A 72 10.06 -30.17 -11.98
C PRO A 72 11.20 -29.21 -12.26
N THR A 73 12.16 -29.62 -13.09
CA THR A 73 13.29 -28.78 -13.51
C THR A 73 12.80 -27.55 -14.29
N LEU A 74 11.86 -27.74 -15.20
CA LEU A 74 11.28 -26.64 -16.00
C LEU A 74 10.43 -25.67 -15.14
N PHE A 75 9.73 -26.18 -14.12
CA PHE A 75 8.96 -25.38 -13.17
C PHE A 75 9.88 -24.46 -12.35
N ILE A 76 10.98 -25.01 -11.81
CA ILE A 76 12.01 -24.24 -11.10
C ILE A 76 12.68 -23.21 -12.03
N GLN A 77 13.00 -23.57 -13.28
CA GLN A 77 13.54 -22.63 -14.27
C GLN A 77 12.59 -21.45 -14.54
N LYS A 78 11.28 -21.71 -14.67
CA LYS A 78 10.26 -20.66 -14.85
C LYS A 78 10.14 -19.76 -13.62
N ILE A 79 10.17 -20.30 -12.40
CA ILE A 79 10.17 -19.49 -11.17
C ILE A 79 11.41 -18.58 -11.12
N ARG A 80 12.60 -19.12 -11.40
CA ARG A 80 13.85 -18.34 -11.42
C ARG A 80 13.85 -17.25 -12.48
N GLN A 81 13.23 -17.51 -13.65
CA GLN A 81 12.98 -16.49 -14.68
C GLN A 81 12.07 -15.37 -14.17
N CYS A 82 11.06 -15.68 -13.36
CA CYS A 82 10.17 -14.69 -12.73
C CYS A 82 10.83 -13.84 -11.62
N CYS A 83 12.04 -14.18 -11.17
CA CYS A 83 12.82 -13.33 -10.26
C CYS A 83 13.40 -12.07 -10.94
N ALA A 84 13.38 -11.96 -12.26
CA ALA A 84 13.78 -10.74 -12.96
C ALA A 84 12.76 -9.62 -12.70
N VAL A 85 13.21 -8.49 -12.13
CA VAL A 85 12.37 -7.33 -11.82
C VAL A 85 12.53 -6.27 -12.92
N PHE A 86 11.41 -5.85 -13.51
CA PHE A 86 11.36 -4.86 -14.58
C PHE A 86 10.89 -3.51 -14.05
N ASP A 87 11.42 -2.43 -14.62
CA ASP A 87 10.87 -1.10 -14.41
C ASP A 87 9.61 -0.91 -15.28
N PHE A 88 8.53 -0.44 -14.67
CA PHE A 88 7.27 -0.13 -15.36
C PHE A 88 7.05 1.38 -15.57
N THR A 89 7.92 2.25 -15.00
CA THR A 89 7.89 3.69 -15.27
C THR A 89 8.28 3.99 -16.72
N GLU A 90 9.24 3.23 -17.27
CA GLU A 90 9.53 3.17 -18.70
C GLU A 90 8.54 2.23 -19.42
N SER A 91 7.44 2.79 -19.92
CA SER A 91 6.36 2.02 -20.54
C SER A 91 6.76 1.24 -21.80
N LEU A 92 7.78 1.70 -22.54
CA LEU A 92 8.24 1.11 -23.80
C LEU A 92 9.46 0.19 -23.68
N SER A 93 10.14 0.15 -22.52
CA SER A 93 11.31 -0.72 -22.33
C SER A 93 10.89 -2.17 -22.02
N ASP A 94 11.72 -3.13 -22.44
CA ASP A 94 11.63 -4.55 -22.11
C ASP A 94 10.27 -5.24 -22.37
N LEU A 95 9.42 -4.70 -23.27
CA LEU A 95 8.06 -5.21 -23.56
C LEU A 95 8.01 -6.73 -23.79
N LYS A 96 8.95 -7.27 -24.59
CA LYS A 96 9.10 -8.70 -24.86
C LYS A 96 9.36 -9.50 -23.57
N SER A 97 10.29 -9.04 -22.73
CA SER A 97 10.66 -9.71 -21.48
C SER A 97 9.55 -9.59 -20.43
N LYS A 98 8.90 -8.42 -20.33
CA LYS A 98 7.72 -8.18 -19.49
C LYS A 98 6.60 -9.16 -19.85
N GLU A 99 6.35 -9.38 -21.13
CA GLU A 99 5.32 -10.31 -21.60
C GLU A 99 5.71 -11.78 -21.41
N VAL A 100 6.98 -12.16 -21.61
CA VAL A 100 7.48 -13.52 -21.28
C VAL A 100 7.28 -13.85 -19.80
N LYS A 101 7.61 -12.92 -18.89
CA LYS A 101 7.35 -13.10 -17.45
C LYS A 101 5.86 -13.18 -17.13
N ARG A 102 5.01 -12.37 -17.78
CA ARG A 102 3.54 -12.42 -17.61
C ARG A 102 3.00 -13.79 -17.99
N PHE A 103 3.41 -14.35 -19.14
CA PHE A 103 3.01 -15.71 -19.54
C PHE A 103 3.54 -16.79 -18.58
N ALA A 104 4.80 -16.70 -18.16
CA ALA A 104 5.39 -17.66 -17.24
C ALA A 104 4.66 -17.69 -15.88
N LEU A 105 4.33 -16.53 -15.31
CA LEU A 105 3.57 -16.45 -14.06
C LEU A 105 2.16 -17.06 -14.19
N ASN A 106 1.42 -16.73 -15.26
CA ASN A 106 0.10 -17.33 -15.52
C ASN A 106 0.19 -18.85 -15.63
N GLU A 107 1.17 -19.37 -16.38
CA GLU A 107 1.36 -20.81 -16.54
C GLU A 107 1.68 -21.53 -15.22
N LEU A 108 2.48 -20.90 -14.34
CA LEU A 108 2.75 -21.41 -12.99
C LEU A 108 1.49 -21.44 -12.11
N ILE A 109 0.64 -20.41 -12.19
CA ILE A 109 -0.65 -20.34 -11.47
C ILE A 109 -1.57 -21.48 -11.94
N THR A 110 -1.75 -21.62 -13.26
CA THR A 110 -2.58 -22.68 -13.85
C THR A 110 -2.05 -24.07 -13.48
N TYR A 111 -0.73 -24.29 -13.54
CA TYR A 111 -0.12 -25.57 -13.17
C TYR A 111 -0.40 -25.96 -11.72
N LEU A 112 -0.28 -25.02 -10.76
CA LEU A 112 -0.59 -25.30 -9.36
C LEU A 112 -2.10 -25.46 -9.08
N ALA A 113 -2.97 -24.94 -9.95
CA ALA A 113 -4.42 -25.04 -9.79
C ALA A 113 -5.01 -26.33 -10.41
N GLU A 114 -4.50 -26.76 -11.57
CA GLU A 114 -5.05 -27.88 -12.34
C GLU A 114 -4.43 -29.24 -12.01
N ILE A 115 -3.15 -29.27 -11.61
CA ILE A 115 -2.42 -30.53 -11.42
C ILE A 115 -2.49 -30.98 -9.93
N PRO A 116 -3.10 -32.13 -9.63
CA PRO A 116 -3.14 -32.65 -8.26
C PRO A 116 -1.75 -33.14 -7.81
N ASN A 117 -1.37 -32.88 -6.55
CA ASN A 117 -0.03 -33.16 -6.03
C ASN A 117 1.08 -32.45 -6.82
N ALA A 118 0.79 -31.29 -7.42
CA ALA A 118 1.76 -30.49 -8.16
C ALA A 118 2.92 -30.00 -7.29
N LEU A 119 2.66 -29.75 -6.00
CA LEU A 119 3.56 -29.02 -5.12
C LEU A 119 4.65 -29.94 -4.56
N GLN A 120 5.88 -29.80 -5.04
CA GLN A 120 7.03 -30.58 -4.59
C GLN A 120 7.87 -29.81 -3.56
N PRO A 121 8.57 -30.47 -2.63
CA PRO A 121 9.38 -29.81 -1.59
C PRO A 121 10.41 -28.81 -2.14
N ASP A 122 11.05 -29.12 -3.27
CA ASP A 122 12.06 -28.27 -3.91
C ASP A 122 11.50 -26.94 -4.43
N TYR A 123 10.17 -26.82 -4.60
CA TYR A 123 9.54 -25.61 -5.09
C TYR A 123 9.37 -24.55 -3.99
N TYR A 124 9.29 -24.95 -2.72
CA TYR A 124 9.07 -24.05 -1.58
C TYR A 124 10.13 -22.93 -1.46
N PRO A 125 11.45 -23.23 -1.46
CA PRO A 125 12.47 -22.17 -1.43
C PRO A 125 12.39 -21.24 -2.64
N GLU A 126 12.14 -21.79 -3.83
CA GLU A 126 12.10 -21.02 -5.08
C GLU A 126 10.90 -20.07 -5.14
N ILE A 127 9.69 -20.55 -4.78
CA ILE A 127 8.46 -19.74 -4.74
C ILE A 127 8.59 -18.62 -3.70
N VAL A 128 9.05 -18.95 -2.47
CA VAL A 128 9.20 -17.96 -1.38
C VAL A 128 10.27 -16.92 -1.73
N ASN A 129 11.37 -17.33 -2.38
CA ASN A 129 12.41 -16.42 -2.84
C ASN A 129 11.92 -15.51 -3.98
N MET A 130 11.22 -16.06 -4.98
CA MET A 130 10.66 -15.29 -6.09
C MET A 130 9.64 -14.25 -5.62
N PHE A 131 8.75 -14.63 -4.69
CA PHE A 131 7.84 -13.69 -4.02
C PHE A 131 8.61 -12.59 -3.29
N SER A 132 9.62 -12.96 -2.50
CA SER A 132 10.44 -12.02 -1.74
C SER A 132 11.15 -11.00 -2.62
N ILE A 133 11.75 -11.44 -3.73
CA ILE A 133 12.49 -10.58 -4.68
C ILE A 133 11.55 -9.61 -5.40
N ASN A 134 10.32 -10.04 -5.73
CA ASN A 134 9.37 -9.22 -6.46
C ASN A 134 8.62 -8.21 -5.59
N LEU A 135 8.45 -8.46 -4.29
CA LEU A 135 7.57 -7.64 -3.43
C LEU A 135 8.31 -6.86 -2.35
N PHE A 136 9.34 -7.42 -1.73
CA PHE A 136 9.99 -6.79 -0.57
C PHE A 136 10.89 -5.62 -0.97
N ARG A 137 10.24 -4.47 -1.08
CA ARG A 137 10.81 -3.16 -1.42
C ARG A 137 10.61 -2.18 -0.28
N THR A 138 11.51 -1.20 -0.17
CA THR A 138 11.21 0.02 0.59
C THR A 138 10.10 0.78 -0.14
N LEU A 139 8.97 0.97 0.52
CA LEU A 139 7.99 1.95 0.07
C LEU A 139 8.67 3.34 0.06
N SER A 140 8.27 4.20 -0.87
CA SER A 140 8.75 5.58 -0.90
C SER A 140 8.32 6.26 0.40
N PRO A 141 9.22 6.95 1.13
CA PRO A 141 8.80 7.69 2.33
C PRO A 141 7.76 8.74 1.93
N PRO A 142 6.75 9.05 2.78
CA PRO A 142 5.81 10.12 2.50
C PRO A 142 6.59 11.42 2.27
N LEU A 143 6.52 11.92 1.04
CA LEU A 143 7.54 12.85 0.51
C LEU A 143 7.22 14.33 0.75
N ASP A 144 6.09 14.65 1.40
CA ASP A 144 5.67 16.03 1.60
C ASP A 144 5.71 16.46 3.08
N PRO A 145 6.64 17.36 3.48
CA PRO A 145 6.58 18.01 4.78
C PRO A 145 5.37 18.95 4.95
N ASN A 146 4.57 19.18 3.90
CA ASN A 146 3.27 19.84 3.96
C ASN A 146 2.09 18.85 4.04
N ALA A 147 2.29 17.55 4.29
CA ALA A 147 1.19 16.58 4.41
C ALA A 147 0.13 17.00 5.45
N ALA A 148 0.49 17.81 6.46
CA ALA A 148 -0.44 18.43 7.41
C ALA A 148 -1.40 19.49 6.79
N LEU A 149 -1.32 19.77 5.48
CA LEU A 149 -2.23 20.62 4.71
C LEU A 149 -3.06 19.84 3.68
N PHE A 150 -2.84 18.53 3.55
CA PHE A 150 -3.57 17.66 2.63
C PHE A 150 -4.58 16.82 3.42
N ASP A 151 -5.81 16.76 2.92
CA ASP A 151 -6.86 15.92 3.50
C ASP A 151 -6.65 14.47 3.03
N PRO A 152 -6.42 13.49 3.94
CA PRO A 152 -6.25 12.09 3.56
C PRO A 152 -7.46 11.48 2.83
N GLU A 153 -8.65 12.09 2.92
CA GLU A 153 -9.85 11.64 2.20
C GLU A 153 -9.92 12.18 0.75
N GLU A 154 -9.19 13.25 0.41
CA GLU A 154 -9.18 13.84 -0.95
C GLU A 154 -8.05 13.33 -1.86
N ASP A 155 -7.00 12.71 -1.32
CA ASP A 155 -5.85 12.26 -2.12
C ASP A 155 -6.13 10.96 -2.91
N GLU A 156 -6.12 11.07 -4.24
CA GLU A 156 -6.20 9.91 -5.14
C GLU A 156 -5.04 8.91 -4.87
N PRO A 157 -5.32 7.62 -4.59
CA PRO A 157 -4.27 6.67 -4.20
C PRO A 157 -3.29 6.39 -5.35
N THR A 158 -1.98 6.45 -5.08
CA THR A 158 -0.96 6.13 -6.09
C THR A 158 -0.99 4.64 -6.42
N LEU A 159 -1.48 4.30 -7.61
CA LEU A 159 -1.47 2.95 -8.14
C LEU A 159 -0.04 2.51 -8.51
N GLU A 160 0.34 1.31 -8.11
CA GLU A 160 1.67 0.75 -8.39
C GLU A 160 1.83 0.41 -9.88
N ALA A 161 2.86 0.98 -10.53
CA ALA A 161 3.09 0.80 -11.96
C ALA A 161 3.40 -0.67 -12.35
N ALA A 162 4.05 -1.41 -11.45
CA ALA A 162 4.39 -2.82 -11.67
C ALA A 162 3.23 -3.81 -11.45
N TRP A 163 2.01 -3.32 -11.18
CA TRP A 163 0.83 -4.14 -10.87
C TRP A 163 0.58 -5.34 -11.80
N PRO A 164 0.75 -5.26 -13.15
CA PRO A 164 0.53 -6.40 -14.05
C PRO A 164 1.43 -7.62 -13.79
N HIS A 165 2.56 -7.44 -13.10
CA HIS A 165 3.38 -8.56 -12.58
C HIS A 165 3.08 -8.87 -11.12
N LEU A 166 2.94 -7.84 -10.28
CA LEU A 166 2.74 -8.03 -8.84
C LEU A 166 1.46 -8.80 -8.52
N GLN A 167 0.35 -8.49 -9.20
CA GLN A 167 -0.92 -9.22 -9.07
C GLN A 167 -0.73 -10.73 -9.27
N LEU A 168 0.03 -11.13 -10.30
CA LEU A 168 0.29 -12.53 -10.60
C LEU A 168 1.24 -13.18 -9.59
N VAL A 169 2.19 -12.44 -9.02
CA VAL A 169 3.06 -12.95 -7.95
C VAL A 169 2.28 -13.17 -6.65
N TYR A 170 1.39 -12.23 -6.28
CA TYR A 170 0.48 -12.42 -5.15
C TYR A 170 -0.49 -13.59 -5.38
N GLU A 171 -1.09 -13.71 -6.56
CA GLU A 171 -2.00 -14.81 -6.88
C GLU A 171 -1.29 -16.17 -6.85
N LEU A 172 -0.10 -16.29 -7.45
CA LEU A 172 0.69 -17.52 -7.41
C LEU A 172 1.03 -17.93 -5.97
N PHE A 173 1.37 -16.96 -5.11
CA PHE A 173 1.69 -17.23 -3.71
C PHE A 173 0.47 -17.59 -2.87
N LEU A 174 -0.69 -16.98 -3.14
CA LEU A 174 -1.95 -17.40 -2.53
C LEU A 174 -2.34 -18.82 -2.96
N ARG A 175 -2.25 -19.17 -4.26
CA ARG A 175 -2.50 -20.56 -4.71
C ARG A 175 -1.55 -21.56 -4.05
N PHE A 176 -0.27 -21.21 -3.93
CA PHE A 176 0.71 -21.99 -3.17
C PHE A 176 0.30 -22.20 -1.70
N LEU A 177 -0.05 -21.12 -0.99
CA LEU A 177 -0.51 -21.19 0.41
C LEU A 177 -1.85 -21.92 0.58
N GLU A 178 -2.76 -21.84 -0.39
CA GLU A 178 -4.10 -22.44 -0.35
C GLU A 178 -4.13 -23.90 -0.84
N SER A 179 -3.05 -24.38 -1.46
CA SER A 179 -2.94 -25.77 -1.89
C SER A 179 -3.23 -26.75 -0.74
N LYS A 180 -3.95 -27.83 -1.08
CA LYS A 180 -4.23 -28.96 -0.19
C LYS A 180 -2.96 -29.74 0.16
N ASP A 181 -1.99 -29.71 -0.76
CA ASP A 181 -0.71 -30.41 -0.69
C ASP A 181 0.36 -29.56 0.04
N PHE A 182 -0.05 -28.46 0.69
CA PHE A 182 0.85 -27.54 1.37
C PHE A 182 1.31 -28.05 2.73
N GLU A 183 2.58 -28.44 2.81
CA GLU A 183 3.25 -28.89 4.03
C GLU A 183 3.88 -27.72 4.81
N VAL A 184 3.28 -27.38 5.96
CA VAL A 184 3.80 -26.38 6.90
C VAL A 184 5.25 -26.68 7.35
N PRO A 185 5.67 -27.92 7.64
CA PRO A 185 7.04 -28.21 8.04
C PRO A 185 8.09 -27.83 6.99
N VAL A 186 7.79 -28.07 5.70
CA VAL A 186 8.69 -27.76 4.57
C VAL A 186 8.76 -26.25 4.32
N ALA A 187 7.65 -25.53 4.48
CA ALA A 187 7.62 -24.08 4.30
C ALA A 187 8.30 -23.28 5.43
N LYS A 188 8.30 -23.82 6.67
CA LYS A 188 8.70 -23.12 7.90
C LYS A 188 10.14 -22.53 7.91
N PRO A 189 11.17 -23.14 7.30
CA PRO A 189 12.51 -22.53 7.21
C PRO A 189 12.51 -21.24 6.35
N HIS A 190 11.65 -21.20 5.33
CA HIS A 190 11.61 -20.12 4.34
C HIS A 190 10.66 -18.99 4.77
N ILE A 191 9.47 -19.34 5.29
CA ILE A 191 8.51 -18.38 5.87
C ILE A 191 8.84 -18.20 7.36
N ASN A 192 9.84 -17.37 7.62
CA ASN A 192 10.36 -17.08 8.97
C ASN A 192 10.02 -15.65 9.44
N GLN A 193 10.48 -15.26 10.64
CA GLN A 193 10.17 -13.94 11.22
C GLN A 193 10.58 -12.76 10.32
N LYS A 194 11.71 -12.87 9.59
CA LYS A 194 12.16 -11.81 8.65
C LYS A 194 11.21 -11.68 7.46
N PHE A 195 10.69 -12.79 6.94
CA PHE A 195 9.67 -12.79 5.90
C PHE A 195 8.39 -12.08 6.38
N ILE A 196 7.94 -12.38 7.61
CA ILE A 196 6.75 -11.73 8.21
C ILE A 196 6.97 -10.24 8.43
N PHE A 197 8.14 -9.82 8.91
CA PHE A 197 8.48 -8.41 9.09
C PHE A 197 8.37 -7.64 7.76
N ASN A 198 9.06 -8.13 6.73
CA ASN A 198 9.02 -7.51 5.40
C ASN A 198 7.60 -7.49 4.78
N LEU A 199 6.80 -8.54 5.01
CA LEU A 199 5.41 -8.61 4.54
C LEU A 199 4.53 -7.57 5.26
N LEU A 200 4.72 -7.38 6.57
CA LEU A 200 4.00 -6.37 7.34
C LEU A 200 4.38 -4.94 6.92
N SER A 201 5.65 -4.69 6.59
CA SER A 201 6.10 -3.38 6.08
C SER A 201 5.45 -2.96 4.76
N LEU A 202 4.82 -3.87 4.02
CA LEU A 202 4.09 -3.54 2.78
C LEU A 202 2.64 -3.09 3.01
N PHE A 203 2.08 -3.26 4.22
CA PHE A 203 0.70 -2.82 4.51
C PHE A 203 0.53 -1.30 4.40
N ASP A 204 1.61 -0.54 4.48
CA ASP A 204 1.60 0.92 4.29
C ASP A 204 1.58 1.35 2.80
N SER A 205 1.41 0.40 1.87
CA SER A 205 1.27 0.69 0.44
C SER A 205 0.00 1.50 0.15
N GLU A 206 0.12 2.59 -0.60
CA GLU A 206 -1.00 3.45 -1.02
C GLU A 206 -2.01 2.70 -1.91
N ASP A 207 -1.58 1.65 -2.63
CA ASP A 207 -2.43 0.89 -3.55
C ASP A 207 -3.37 -0.07 -2.79
N PRO A 208 -4.70 0.18 -2.75
CA PRO A 208 -5.63 -0.65 -1.98
C PRO A 208 -5.70 -2.10 -2.50
N ARG A 209 -5.35 -2.32 -3.77
CA ARG A 209 -5.33 -3.67 -4.36
C ARG A 209 -4.19 -4.49 -3.76
N GLU A 210 -3.04 -3.86 -3.52
CA GLU A 210 -1.92 -4.52 -2.85
C GLU A 210 -2.28 -4.87 -1.40
N ARG A 211 -2.93 -3.94 -0.68
CA ARG A 211 -3.35 -4.15 0.71
C ARG A 211 -4.33 -5.32 0.87
N ASP A 212 -5.29 -5.51 -0.03
CA ASP A 212 -6.22 -6.65 0.05
C ASP A 212 -5.54 -8.02 -0.20
N PHE A 213 -4.58 -8.07 -1.13
CA PHE A 213 -3.74 -9.26 -1.33
C PHE A 213 -2.83 -9.54 -0.12
N LEU A 214 -2.24 -8.51 0.48
CA LEU A 214 -1.44 -8.60 1.70
C LEU A 214 -2.29 -9.09 2.88
N LYS A 215 -3.50 -8.54 3.05
CA LYS A 215 -4.49 -8.93 4.05
C LYS A 215 -4.77 -10.42 4.00
N THR A 216 -5.15 -10.90 2.82
CA THR A 216 -5.46 -12.31 2.58
C THR A 216 -4.23 -13.20 2.81
N THR A 217 -3.06 -12.79 2.30
CA THR A 217 -1.80 -13.54 2.44
C THR A 217 -1.40 -13.69 3.92
N LEU A 218 -1.39 -12.60 4.69
CA LEU A 218 -1.03 -12.61 6.09
C LEU A 218 -2.03 -13.43 6.93
N HIS A 219 -3.34 -13.35 6.63
CA HIS A 219 -4.34 -14.17 7.29
C HIS A 219 -4.14 -15.67 7.02
N ARG A 220 -3.89 -16.08 5.76
CA ARG A 220 -3.57 -17.48 5.43
C ARG A 220 -2.32 -17.98 6.17
N ILE A 221 -1.27 -17.16 6.24
CA ILE A 221 -0.04 -17.48 6.99
C ILE A 221 -0.34 -17.61 8.49
N TYR A 222 -1.07 -16.66 9.10
CA TYR A 222 -1.45 -16.72 10.52
C TYR A 222 -2.26 -17.99 10.84
N GLY A 223 -3.17 -18.37 9.95
CA GLY A 223 -3.94 -19.61 10.04
C GLY A 223 -3.04 -20.84 10.12
N LYS A 224 -2.16 -21.02 9.13
CA LYS A 224 -1.31 -22.22 8.98
C LYS A 224 -0.11 -22.28 9.94
N PHE A 225 0.57 -21.16 10.20
CA PHE A 225 1.83 -21.14 10.95
C PHE A 225 1.64 -20.79 12.43
N LEU A 226 1.21 -21.78 13.23
CA LEU A 226 0.97 -21.62 14.67
C LEU A 226 2.14 -20.96 15.43
N SER A 227 3.39 -21.32 15.08
CA SER A 227 4.60 -20.77 15.70
C SER A 227 4.89 -19.30 15.38
N LEU A 228 4.30 -18.74 14.32
CA LEU A 228 4.47 -17.32 13.95
C LEU A 228 3.39 -16.43 14.58
N ARG A 229 2.29 -16.98 15.08
CA ARG A 229 1.17 -16.22 15.66
C ARG A 229 1.58 -15.22 16.76
N PRO A 230 2.47 -15.54 17.72
CA PRO A 230 2.93 -14.56 18.72
C PRO A 230 3.72 -13.41 18.09
N TYR A 231 4.55 -13.71 17.08
CA TYR A 231 5.36 -12.72 16.39
C TYR A 231 4.49 -11.78 15.52
N ILE A 232 3.54 -12.33 14.75
CA ILE A 232 2.59 -11.54 13.96
C ILE A 232 1.80 -10.59 14.87
N ARG A 233 1.17 -11.12 15.94
CA ARG A 233 0.41 -10.31 16.91
C ARG A 233 1.22 -9.16 17.51
N ARG A 234 2.49 -9.41 17.88
CA ARG A 234 3.38 -8.38 18.45
C ARG A 234 3.74 -7.29 17.45
N ASN A 235 3.97 -7.62 16.18
CA ASN A 235 4.31 -6.61 15.17
C ASN A 235 3.08 -5.80 14.74
N ILE A 236 1.89 -6.41 14.63
CA ILE A 236 0.64 -5.66 14.40
C ILE A 236 0.37 -4.69 15.55
N TYR A 237 0.55 -5.14 16.80
CA TYR A 237 0.45 -4.25 17.97
C TYR A 237 1.46 -3.10 17.92
N HIS A 238 2.70 -3.35 17.49
CA HIS A 238 3.73 -2.30 17.34
C HIS A 238 3.33 -1.26 16.28
N ILE A 239 2.79 -1.70 15.13
CA ILE A 239 2.29 -0.80 14.08
C ILE A 239 1.15 0.06 14.62
N PHE A 240 0.17 -0.53 15.32
CA PHE A 240 -0.92 0.24 15.94
C PHE A 240 -0.40 1.21 17.02
N HIS A 241 0.58 0.82 17.84
CA HIS A 241 1.18 1.71 18.83
C HIS A 241 1.86 2.92 18.18
N GLN A 242 2.68 2.67 17.15
CA GLN A 242 3.35 3.73 16.40
C GLN A 242 2.34 4.66 15.72
N PHE A 243 1.28 4.12 15.12
CA PHE A 243 0.20 4.90 14.52
C PHE A 243 -0.52 5.79 15.55
N ILE A 244 -0.92 5.25 16.71
CA ILE A 244 -1.67 6.00 17.76
C ILE A 244 -0.83 7.09 18.43
N TYR A 245 0.47 6.83 18.67
CA TYR A 245 1.29 7.66 19.56
C TYR A 245 2.45 8.41 18.89
N GLU A 246 2.76 8.14 17.61
CA GLU A 246 3.94 8.69 16.94
C GLU A 246 3.66 9.28 15.55
N THR A 247 2.95 8.57 14.66
CA THR A 247 2.84 8.99 13.24
C THR A 247 1.48 9.53 12.83
N GLU A 248 0.38 9.13 13.49
CA GLU A 248 -1.02 9.44 13.13
C GLU A 248 -1.43 9.07 11.67
N HIS A 249 -0.52 8.45 10.91
CA HIS A 249 -0.69 8.04 9.52
C HIS A 249 -0.09 6.66 9.28
N HIS A 250 -0.86 5.78 8.63
CA HIS A 250 -0.45 4.47 8.10
C HIS A 250 -1.58 3.90 7.21
N ASN A 251 -1.31 3.61 5.94
CA ASN A 251 -2.35 3.31 4.94
C ASN A 251 -3.14 2.02 5.18
N GLY A 252 -2.53 1.01 5.82
CA GLY A 252 -3.11 -0.33 6.01
C GLY A 252 -3.77 -0.62 7.36
N VAL A 253 -4.16 0.40 8.14
CA VAL A 253 -4.74 0.18 9.49
C VAL A 253 -6.06 -0.60 9.41
N ALA A 254 -6.93 -0.31 8.44
CA ALA A 254 -8.22 -0.98 8.28
C ALA A 254 -8.05 -2.49 7.99
N GLU A 255 -7.18 -2.85 7.06
CA GLU A 255 -6.92 -4.23 6.67
C GLU A 255 -6.24 -5.01 7.80
N LEU A 256 -5.35 -4.38 8.57
CA LEU A 256 -4.76 -4.97 9.77
C LEU A 256 -5.83 -5.21 10.86
N LEU A 257 -6.79 -4.29 11.04
CA LEU A 257 -7.89 -4.44 11.99
C LEU A 257 -8.86 -5.57 11.58
N GLU A 258 -9.15 -5.77 10.29
CA GLU A 258 -9.94 -6.92 9.80
C GLU A 258 -9.30 -8.25 10.21
N ILE A 259 -7.99 -8.41 9.96
CA ILE A 259 -7.23 -9.60 10.34
C ILE A 259 -7.26 -9.76 11.87
N PHE A 260 -7.05 -8.68 12.60
CA PHE A 260 -7.02 -8.69 14.06
C PHE A 260 -8.37 -9.11 14.66
N GLY A 261 -9.48 -8.59 14.14
CA GLY A 261 -10.84 -9.00 14.51
C GLY A 261 -11.09 -10.49 14.24
N SER A 262 -10.66 -10.99 13.08
CA SER A 262 -10.73 -12.42 12.75
C SER A 262 -9.92 -13.29 13.73
N ILE A 263 -8.73 -12.82 14.13
CA ILE A 263 -7.88 -13.47 15.12
C ILE A 263 -8.55 -13.53 16.50
N ILE A 264 -9.17 -12.44 16.95
CA ILE A 264 -9.87 -12.35 18.25
C ILE A 264 -11.05 -13.33 18.28
N ASN A 265 -11.89 -13.31 17.24
CA ASN A 265 -13.05 -14.20 17.12
C ASN A 265 -12.66 -15.69 17.08
N GLY A 266 -11.42 -16.00 16.68
CA GLY A 266 -10.87 -17.36 16.67
C GLY A 266 -10.29 -17.86 18.00
N PHE A 267 -10.36 -17.09 19.10
CA PHE A 267 -9.87 -17.57 20.40
C PHE A 267 -10.86 -18.52 21.09
N ALA A 268 -10.40 -19.71 21.44
CA ALA A 268 -11.16 -20.66 22.25
C ALA A 268 -11.41 -20.12 23.67
N THR A 269 -12.62 -20.32 24.18
CA THR A 269 -13.00 -20.09 25.57
C THR A 269 -12.72 -21.34 26.42
N PRO A 270 -12.27 -21.20 27.69
CA PRO A 270 -11.89 -19.96 28.36
C PRO A 270 -10.56 -19.39 27.83
N LEU A 271 -10.47 -18.05 27.80
CA LEU A 271 -9.27 -17.34 27.36
C LEU A 271 -8.08 -17.66 28.26
N LYS A 272 -6.95 -18.02 27.65
CA LYS A 272 -5.68 -18.17 28.37
C LYS A 272 -5.19 -16.80 28.88
N PRO A 273 -4.50 -16.71 30.04
CA PRO A 273 -4.02 -15.44 30.60
C PRO A 273 -3.14 -14.61 29.64
N GLU A 274 -2.31 -15.29 28.84
CA GLU A 274 -1.49 -14.70 27.76
C GLU A 274 -2.34 -13.97 26.70
N HIS A 275 -3.57 -14.43 26.46
CA HIS A 275 -4.51 -13.79 25.56
C HIS A 275 -5.31 -12.71 26.29
N THR A 276 -5.60 -12.88 27.58
CA THR A 276 -6.31 -11.86 28.38
C THR A 276 -5.51 -10.56 28.49
N GLN A 277 -4.20 -10.61 28.77
CA GLN A 277 -3.37 -9.41 28.84
C GLN A 277 -3.13 -8.76 27.47
N PHE A 278 -2.98 -9.59 26.43
CA PHE A 278 -2.90 -9.13 25.04
C PHE A 278 -4.20 -8.46 24.59
N LEU A 279 -5.35 -9.08 24.88
CA LEU A 279 -6.67 -8.50 24.63
C LEU A 279 -6.89 -7.25 25.48
N LEU A 280 -6.44 -7.17 26.73
CA LEU A 280 -6.66 -5.95 27.52
C LEU A 280 -5.92 -4.75 26.90
N HIS A 281 -4.63 -4.90 26.57
CA HIS A 281 -3.88 -3.83 25.89
C HIS A 281 -4.38 -3.57 24.48
N ALA A 282 -4.57 -4.61 23.66
CA ALA A 282 -4.99 -4.43 22.28
C ALA A 282 -6.43 -3.96 22.17
N SER A 283 -7.35 -4.38 23.04
CA SER A 283 -8.71 -3.83 23.11
C SER A 283 -8.68 -2.39 23.63
N CYS A 284 -7.83 -2.02 24.59
CA CYS A 284 -7.69 -0.61 24.97
C CYS A 284 -7.14 0.22 23.80
N SER A 285 -6.10 -0.23 23.09
CA SER A 285 -5.59 0.44 21.90
C SER A 285 -6.61 0.48 20.75
N VAL A 286 -7.37 -0.59 20.53
CA VAL A 286 -8.44 -0.65 19.50
C VAL A 286 -9.67 0.15 19.91
N ILE A 287 -10.01 0.26 21.19
CA ILE A 287 -11.04 1.18 21.69
C ILE A 287 -10.55 2.62 21.55
N VAL A 288 -9.28 2.92 21.82
CA VAL A 288 -8.70 4.25 21.55
C VAL A 288 -8.66 4.56 20.04
N LEU A 289 -8.38 3.57 19.17
CA LEU A 289 -8.50 3.73 17.72
C LEU A 289 -9.94 3.99 17.29
N VAL A 290 -10.89 3.15 17.73
CA VAL A 290 -12.30 3.27 17.33
C VAL A 290 -12.91 4.55 17.90
N SER A 291 -12.69 4.88 19.17
CA SER A 291 -13.17 6.12 19.78
C SER A 291 -12.42 7.37 19.29
N GLY A 292 -11.14 7.24 18.91
CA GLY A 292 -10.35 8.30 18.30
C GLY A 292 -10.80 8.62 16.88
N CYS A 293 -10.95 7.61 16.01
CA CYS A 293 -11.51 7.77 14.68
C CYS A 293 -12.94 8.33 14.73
N TYR A 294 -13.79 7.88 15.67
CA TYR A 294 -15.12 8.49 15.86
C TYR A 294 -15.08 9.95 16.35
N ALA A 295 -14.00 10.41 16.97
CA ALA A 295 -13.82 11.80 17.39
C ALA A 295 -13.16 12.70 16.32
N VAL A 296 -12.63 12.10 15.24
CA VAL A 296 -12.09 12.81 14.07
C VAL A 296 -13.10 12.84 12.92
N VAL A 297 -14.04 11.88 12.87
CA VAL A 297 -15.12 11.78 11.86
C VAL A 297 -16.46 12.29 12.43
N SER A 298 -16.45 13.38 13.21
CA SER A 298 -17.66 14.05 13.77
C SER A 298 -17.41 15.52 14.09
#